data_AF-L0WBT0-F1
#
_entry.id   AF-L0WBT0-F1
#
_cell.length_a   1.000
_cell.length_b   1.000
_cell.length_c   1.000
_cell.angle_alpha   90.00
_cell.angle_beta   90.00
_cell.angle_gamma   90.00
#
_symmetry.space_group_name_H-M   'P 1'
#
loop_
_entity.id
_entity.type
_entity.pdbx_description
1 polymer ?
#
loop_
_entity_poly.entity_id
_entity_poly.type
_entity_poly.pdbx_seq_one_letter_code
_entity_poly.pdbx_strand_id
1 'polypeptide(L)'
;MKKVLIATLLVASSAVMAAPAPDDMPPPHEGRMMEHMSKKLELTDQQQAQIQAIFKAQGEKMKALHTETESKINGVLNAEQQKKFAEMKEKRKARMEKWREKHQKRMQDHGDD
;
A
#
# COMPACT_ATOMS: atom_id res chain seq x y z
N MET A 1 29.75 -14.27 -8.72
CA MET A 1 29.82 -12.83 -8.99
C MET A 1 29.09 -12.51 -10.30
N LYS A 2 27.93 -11.86 -10.25
CA LYS A 2 27.31 -11.24 -11.42
C LYS A 2 27.16 -9.75 -11.11
N LYS A 3 28.05 -8.94 -11.68
CA LYS A 3 28.05 -7.49 -11.55
C LYS A 3 26.85 -6.97 -12.35
N VAL A 4 25.77 -6.60 -11.68
CA VAL A 4 24.67 -5.88 -12.32
C VAL A 4 24.92 -4.39 -12.07
N LEU A 5 25.60 -3.75 -13.02
CA LEU A 5 25.69 -2.30 -13.13
C LEU A 5 24.29 -1.77 -13.51
N ILE A 6 23.56 -1.19 -12.57
CA ILE A 6 22.37 -0.39 -12.89
C ILE A 6 22.79 1.07 -12.83
N ALA A 7 22.73 1.66 -14.02
CA ALA A 7 23.05 3.03 -14.34
C ALA A 7 22.43 4.02 -13.33
N THR A 8 23.28 4.94 -12.90
CA THR A 8 22.96 6.15 -12.17
C THR A 8 21.86 6.92 -12.90
N LEU A 9 20.62 6.82 -12.42
CA LEU A 9 19.54 7.71 -12.84
C LEU A 9 19.45 8.81 -11.79
N LEU A 10 20.06 9.94 -12.12
CA LEU A 10 20.07 11.16 -11.31
C LEU A 10 18.64 11.74 -11.30
N VAL A 11 17.78 11.24 -10.41
CA VAL A 11 16.48 11.86 -10.16
C VAL A 11 16.73 13.07 -9.28
N ALA A 12 16.66 14.25 -9.91
CA ALA A 12 16.71 15.55 -9.24
C ALA A 12 15.74 15.53 -8.05
N SER A 13 16.30 15.58 -6.85
CA SER A 13 15.55 15.54 -5.60
C SER A 13 14.83 16.87 -5.41
N SER A 14 13.55 16.93 -5.76
CA SER A 14 12.65 17.91 -5.14
C SER A 14 12.47 17.50 -3.68
N ALA A 15 13.07 18.25 -2.77
CA ALA A 15 12.93 18.07 -1.33
C ALA A 15 11.45 18.20 -0.94
N VAL A 16 10.76 17.07 -0.79
CA VAL A 16 9.48 17.01 -0.08
C VAL A 16 9.84 16.70 1.37
N MET A 17 9.62 17.70 2.23
CA MET A 17 9.72 17.55 3.69
C MET A 17 8.83 16.38 4.12
N ALA A 18 9.45 15.29 4.55
CA ALA A 18 8.76 14.15 5.13
C ALA A 18 8.24 14.55 6.52
N ALA A 19 6.93 14.78 6.62
CA ALA A 19 6.28 14.80 7.93
C ALA A 19 6.44 13.41 8.58
N PRO A 20 6.76 13.35 9.89
CA PRO A 20 6.84 12.07 10.60
C PRO A 20 5.48 11.37 10.52
N ALA A 21 5.48 10.14 10.02
CA ALA A 21 4.29 9.31 10.09
C ALA A 21 4.09 8.86 11.55
N PRO A 22 2.85 8.82 12.06
CA PRO A 22 2.57 8.28 13.39
C PRO A 22 2.95 6.79 13.45
N ASP A 23 3.59 6.39 14.54
CA ASP A 23 4.17 5.06 14.78
C ASP A 23 3.15 3.90 14.78
N ASP A 24 1.85 4.19 14.86
CA ASP A 24 0.80 3.19 15.09
C ASP A 24 0.00 2.76 13.84
N MET A 25 0.47 3.03 12.61
CA MET A 25 -0.12 2.39 11.44
C MET A 25 0.45 0.97 11.26
N PRO A 26 -0.37 -0.10 11.36
CA PRO A 26 0.10 -1.43 11.02
C PRO A 26 0.63 -1.39 9.58
N PRO A 27 1.83 -1.93 9.32
CA PRO A 27 2.44 -1.82 8.01
C PRO A 27 1.44 -2.36 6.98
N PRO A 28 1.26 -1.69 5.82
CA PRO A 28 0.55 -2.31 4.73
C PRO A 28 1.21 -3.66 4.42
N HIS A 29 0.57 -4.52 3.64
CA HIS A 29 1.15 -5.78 3.14
C HIS A 29 2.55 -5.66 2.48
N GLU A 30 3.08 -4.44 2.36
CA GLU A 30 4.43 -4.03 2.00
C GLU A 30 5.54 -4.72 2.82
N GLY A 31 5.36 -5.00 4.11
CA GLY A 31 6.43 -5.56 4.96
C GLY A 31 6.99 -6.89 4.43
N ARG A 32 6.11 -7.86 4.14
CA ARG A 32 6.52 -9.17 3.61
C ARG A 32 7.11 -9.09 2.20
N MET A 33 6.56 -8.22 1.35
CA MET A 33 7.09 -8.02 -0.01
C MET A 33 8.49 -7.39 0.03
N MET A 34 8.66 -6.37 0.85
CA MET A 34 9.92 -5.65 1.02
C MET A 34 11.01 -6.57 1.60
N GLU A 35 10.66 -7.41 2.56
CA GLU A 35 11.55 -8.41 3.15
C GLU A 35 12.01 -9.44 2.11
N HIS A 36 11.08 -10.01 1.34
CA HIS A 36 11.43 -10.96 0.27
C HIS A 36 12.32 -10.32 -0.81
N MET A 37 12.02 -9.08 -1.20
CA MET A 37 12.81 -8.36 -2.20
C MET A 37 14.19 -7.99 -1.66
N SER A 38 14.27 -7.54 -0.41
CA SER A 38 15.52 -7.27 0.28
C SER A 38 16.43 -8.49 0.29
N LYS A 39 15.90 -9.65 0.74
CA LYS A 39 16.66 -10.89 0.80
C LYS A 39 17.08 -11.41 -0.58
N LYS A 40 16.22 -11.29 -1.60
CA LYS A 40 16.48 -11.83 -2.94
C LYS A 40 17.44 -10.97 -3.76
N LEU A 41 17.46 -9.67 -3.50
CA LEU A 41 18.31 -8.70 -4.21
C LEU A 41 19.48 -8.21 -3.36
N GLU A 42 19.62 -8.72 -2.13
CA GLU A 42 20.64 -8.34 -1.16
C GLU A 42 20.70 -6.81 -0.95
N LEU A 43 19.52 -6.21 -0.73
CA LEU A 43 19.40 -4.76 -0.61
C LEU A 43 20.05 -4.24 0.67
N THR A 44 20.83 -3.17 0.55
CA THR A 44 21.36 -2.44 1.70
C THR A 44 20.26 -1.67 2.44
N ASP A 45 20.50 -1.31 3.70
CA ASP A 45 19.56 -0.53 4.50
C ASP A 45 19.17 0.78 3.83
N GLN A 46 20.13 1.43 3.16
CA GLN A 46 19.88 2.66 2.40
C GLN A 46 18.93 2.42 1.22
N GLN A 47 19.09 1.31 0.49
CA GLN A 47 18.20 0.97 -0.64
C GLN A 47 16.80 0.62 -0.15
N GLN A 48 16.69 -0.10 0.97
CA GLN A 48 15.40 -0.41 1.58
C GLN A 48 14.64 0.86 1.99
N ALA A 49 15.33 1.80 2.65
CA ALA A 49 14.73 3.08 3.05
C ALA A 49 14.24 3.89 1.84
N GLN A 50 15.01 3.92 0.74
CA GLN A 50 14.60 4.59 -0.50
C GLN A 50 13.35 3.95 -1.11
N ILE A 51 13.28 2.62 -1.13
CA ILE A 51 12.11 1.91 -1.69
C ILE A 51 10.88 2.10 -0.80
N GLN A 52 11.01 2.09 0.53
CA GLN A 52 9.91 2.42 1.44
C GLN A 52 9.36 3.83 1.18
N ALA A 53 10.24 4.81 0.96
CA ALA A 53 9.83 6.17 0.61
C ALA A 53 9.06 6.21 -0.73
N ILE A 54 9.49 5.44 -1.73
CA ILE A 54 8.78 5.30 -3.01
C ILE A 54 7.38 4.72 -2.80
N PHE A 55 7.24 3.63 -2.04
CA PHE A 55 5.94 3.01 -1.77
C PHE A 55 5.01 3.92 -0.97
N LYS A 56 5.52 4.64 0.04
CA LYS A 56 4.73 5.62 0.78
C LYS A 56 4.18 6.72 -0.14
N ALA A 57 5.04 7.32 -0.96
CA ALA A 57 4.63 8.34 -1.92
C ALA A 57 3.63 7.80 -2.96
N GLN A 58 3.80 6.55 -3.41
CA GLN A 58 2.86 5.90 -4.31
C GLN A 58 1.50 5.64 -3.62
N GLY A 59 1.51 5.23 -2.36
CA GLY A 59 0.31 4.99 -1.56
C GLY A 59 -0.53 6.26 -1.40
N GLU A 60 0.11 7.41 -1.14
CA GLU A 60 -0.57 8.72 -1.07
C GLU A 60 -1.22 9.10 -2.41
N LYS A 61 -0.49 8.95 -3.53
CA LYS A 61 -1.03 9.19 -4.87
C LYS A 61 -2.22 8.26 -5.17
N MET A 62 -2.13 6.99 -4.78
CA MET A 62 -3.19 6.03 -4.99
C MET A 62 -4.44 6.38 -4.17
N LYS A 63 -4.30 6.84 -2.93
CA LYS A 63 -5.42 7.34 -2.11
C LYS A 63 -6.13 8.51 -2.79
N ALA A 64 -5.36 9.49 -3.26
CA ALA A 64 -5.91 10.65 -3.97
C ALA A 64 -6.66 10.23 -5.25
N LEU A 65 -6.05 9.36 -6.06
CA LEU A 65 -6.68 8.82 -7.27
C LEU A 65 -7.97 8.05 -6.96
N HIS A 66 -8.01 7.31 -5.84
CA HIS A 66 -9.21 6.58 -5.43
C HIS A 66 -10.36 7.53 -5.12
N THR A 67 -10.11 8.56 -4.31
CA THR A 67 -11.11 9.59 -3.97
C THR A 67 -11.58 10.36 -5.20
N GLU A 68 -10.66 10.76 -6.08
CA GLU A 68 -10.99 11.46 -7.32
C GLU A 68 -11.87 10.59 -8.23
N THR A 69 -11.48 9.32 -8.43
CA THR A 69 -12.24 8.37 -9.25
C THR A 69 -13.63 8.14 -8.68
N GLU A 70 -13.74 7.99 -7.36
CA GLU A 70 -15.03 7.82 -6.70
C GLU A 70 -15.94 9.04 -6.90
N SER A 71 -15.39 10.26 -6.81
CA SER A 71 -16.14 11.48 -7.08
C SER A 71 -16.62 11.54 -8.53
N LYS A 72 -15.77 11.20 -9.50
CA LYS A 72 -16.13 11.19 -10.93
C LYS A 72 -17.22 10.17 -11.22
N ILE A 73 -17.14 8.98 -10.62
CA ILE A 73 -18.19 7.96 -10.73
C ILE A 73 -19.51 8.50 -10.18
N ASN A 74 -19.52 9.03 -8.95
CA ASN A 74 -20.75 9.56 -8.36
C ASN A 74 -21.38 10.69 -9.20
N GLY A 75 -20.55 11.51 -9.86
CA GLY A 75 -21.03 12.60 -10.72
C GLY A 75 -21.79 12.16 -11.98
N VAL A 76 -21.63 10.92 -12.44
CA VAL A 76 -22.36 10.37 -13.61
C VAL A 76 -23.51 9.45 -13.23
N LEU A 77 -23.69 9.15 -11.95
CA LEU A 77 -24.76 8.29 -11.44
C LEU A 77 -25.96 9.09 -11.00
N ASN A 78 -27.15 8.53 -11.17
CA ASN A 78 -28.37 9.05 -10.55
C ASN A 78 -28.48 8.65 -9.07
N ALA A 79 -29.45 9.20 -8.35
CA ALA A 79 -29.61 9.00 -6.91
C ALA A 79 -29.76 7.51 -6.49
N GLU A 80 -30.52 6.71 -7.25
CA GLU A 80 -30.69 5.29 -6.95
C GLU A 80 -29.40 4.49 -7.18
N GLN A 81 -28.66 4.81 -8.24
CA GLN A 81 -27.39 4.19 -8.57
C GLN A 81 -26.30 4.55 -7.55
N GLN A 82 -26.26 5.80 -7.08
CA GLN A 82 -25.35 6.23 -6.01
C GLN A 82 -25.60 5.44 -4.72
N LYS A 83 -26.88 5.25 -4.34
CA LYS A 83 -27.24 4.44 -3.18
C LYS A 83 -26.74 3.00 -3.32
N LYS A 84 -26.98 2.36 -4.47
CA LYS A 84 -26.48 1.00 -4.75
C LYS A 84 -24.96 0.94 -4.72
N PHE A 85 -24.27 1.96 -5.25
CA PHE A 85 -22.81 2.04 -5.25
C PHE A 85 -22.24 2.13 -3.83
N ALA A 86 -22.84 2.97 -2.97
CA ALA A 86 -22.48 3.07 -1.56
C ALA A 86 -22.69 1.73 -0.82
N GLU A 87 -23.83 1.05 -1.03
CA GLU A 87 -24.09 -0.26 -0.46
C GLU A 87 -23.07 -1.32 -0.90
N MET A 88 -22.68 -1.31 -2.18
CA MET A 88 -21.63 -2.20 -2.69
C MET A 88 -20.28 -1.93 -2.02
N LYS A 89 -19.92 -0.66 -1.78
CA LYS A 89 -18.68 -0.27 -1.10
C LYS A 89 -18.65 -0.78 0.34
N GLU A 90 -19.75 -0.60 1.09
CA GLU A 90 -19.86 -1.11 2.46
C GLU A 90 -19.79 -2.64 2.52
N LYS A 91 -20.49 -3.34 1.62
CA LYS A 91 -20.38 -4.81 1.52
C LYS A 91 -18.96 -5.26 1.24
N ARG A 92 -18.24 -4.56 0.36
CA ARG A 92 -16.83 -4.84 0.07
C ARG A 92 -15.96 -4.64 1.31
N LYS A 93 -16.16 -3.56 2.06
CA LYS A 93 -15.42 -3.28 3.30
C LYS A 93 -15.67 -4.36 4.36
N ALA A 94 -16.93 -4.72 4.61
CA ALA A 94 -17.28 -5.78 5.55
C ALA A 94 -16.69 -7.15 5.13
N ARG A 95 -16.69 -7.47 3.83
CA ARG A 95 -16.05 -8.69 3.34
C ARG A 95 -14.53 -8.68 3.57
N MET A 96 -13.88 -7.54 3.37
CA MET A 96 -12.44 -7.39 3.60
C MET A 96 -12.10 -7.52 5.09
N GLU A 97 -12.91 -6.96 5.98
CA GLU A 97 -12.76 -7.09 7.43
C GLU A 97 -12.87 -8.54 7.89
N LYS A 98 -13.93 -9.25 7.46
CA LYS A 98 -14.07 -10.70 7.71
C LYS A 98 -12.89 -11.52 7.19
N TRP A 99 -12.37 -11.15 6.01
CA TRP A 99 -11.17 -11.78 5.47
C TRP A 99 -9.93 -11.51 6.31
N ARG A 100 -9.75 -10.29 6.81
CA ARG A 100 -8.65 -9.92 7.72
C ARG A 100 -8.74 -10.69 9.03
N GLU A 101 -9.91 -10.74 9.66
CA GLU A 101 -10.14 -11.52 10.89
C GLU A 101 -9.81 -12.99 10.69
N LYS A 102 -10.33 -13.61 9.62
CA LYS A 102 -10.05 -15.01 9.30
C LYS A 102 -8.56 -15.25 9.04
N HIS A 103 -7.90 -14.33 8.33
CA HIS A 103 -6.47 -14.43 8.07
C HIS A 103 -5.65 -14.28 9.36
N GLN A 104 -6.03 -13.36 10.25
CA GLN A 104 -5.40 -13.14 11.54
C GLN A 104 -5.54 -14.37 12.43
N LYS A 105 -6.74 -14.95 12.52
CA LYS A 105 -6.97 -16.20 13.25
C LYS A 105 -6.10 -17.34 12.73
N ARG A 106 -6.04 -17.53 11.41
CA ARG A 106 -5.17 -18.55 10.80
C ARG A 106 -3.69 -18.35 11.09
N MET A 107 -3.23 -17.09 11.18
CA MET A 107 -1.85 -16.77 11.52
C MET A 107 -1.54 -17.03 13.00
N GLN A 108 -2.51 -16.82 13.90
CA GLN A 108 -2.40 -17.21 15.30
C GLN A 108 -2.34 -18.74 15.42
N ASP A 109 -3.29 -19.46 14.81
CA ASP A 109 -3.36 -20.92 14.86
C ASP A 109 -2.12 -21.64 14.27
N HIS A 110 -1.36 -21.01 13.36
CA HIS A 110 -0.12 -21.59 12.77
C HIS A 110 1.17 -20.98 13.33
N GLY A 111 1.08 -20.01 14.24
CA GLY A 111 2.23 -19.39 14.89
C GLY A 111 2.59 -20.02 16.24
N ASP A 112 1.74 -20.92 16.74
CA ASP A 112 1.88 -21.64 18.01
C ASP A 112 2.38 -23.10 17.84
N ASP A 113 2.73 -23.52 16.61
CA ASP A 113 3.39 -24.79 16.25
C ASP A 113 4.88 -24.57 15.87
#